data_AF-A0A7Y9SVQ5-F1
#
_entry.id   AF-A0A7Y9SVQ5-F1
#
_cell.length_a   1.000
_cell.length_b   1.000
_cell.length_c   1.000
_cell.angle_alpha   90.00
_cell.angle_beta   90.00
_cell.angle_gamma   90.00
#
_symmetry.space_group_name_H-M   'P 1'
#
loop_
_entity.id
_entity.type
_entity.pdbx_description
1 polymer ?
#
loop_
_entity_poly.entity_id
_entity_poly.type
_entity_poly.pdbx_seq_one_letter_code
_entity_poly.pdbx_strand_id
1 'polypeptide(L)'
;MFAAALLTLATIAAPEARQGVAADRAHIYAIDNFAIGKYDKATGKRVAGWEGDPKLFPHLNSCAIRDAELVCAASNYPKVPMASSVEIFDAKTLRHIRTVSLGRMYGSLTALDWHDGNWWAVFANYDDRGGEPGRDHRFTTLVRMGASFRPLESWLFPDAVLARFAPKSCSGFVWGADGLMYASGHDRPEIYALRLPKAGATLDLVATLPVPTEGQAIDWDPVEPRLLWSIDRAKKEIRATAVPAL
;
A
#
# COMPACT_ATOMS: atom_id res chain seq x y z
N MET A 1 7.51 16.95 22.46
CA MET A 1 6.25 17.58 21.98
C MET A 1 5.28 16.44 21.68
N PHE A 2 4.13 16.41 22.33
CA PHE A 2 3.09 15.44 21.96
C PHE A 2 2.52 15.87 20.60
N ALA A 3 2.72 15.06 19.56
CA ALA A 3 2.04 15.26 18.30
C ALA A 3 0.54 15.03 18.54
N ALA A 4 -0.30 16.03 18.22
CA ALA A 4 -1.74 15.85 18.25
C ALA A 4 -2.14 14.79 17.22
N ALA A 5 -3.02 13.86 17.60
CA ALA A 5 -3.52 12.84 16.69
C ALA A 5 -4.29 13.51 15.53
N LEU A 6 -4.04 13.05 14.30
CA LEU A 6 -4.79 13.53 13.14
C LEU A 6 -6.23 13.01 13.18
N LEU A 7 -7.16 13.81 12.67
CA LEU A 7 -8.60 13.52 12.69
C LEU A 7 -9.09 13.06 11.32
N THR A 8 -10.08 12.18 11.35
CA THR A 8 -10.82 11.78 10.13
C THR A 8 -11.74 12.90 9.69
N LEU A 9 -11.67 13.25 8.41
CA LEU A 9 -12.50 14.29 7.77
C LEU A 9 -13.72 13.72 7.06
N ALA A 10 -13.60 12.51 6.50
CA ALA A 10 -14.70 11.81 5.84
C ALA A 10 -14.56 10.30 6.03
N THR A 11 -15.70 9.62 6.01
CA THR A 11 -15.79 8.16 6.15
C THR A 11 -16.72 7.61 5.08
N ILE A 12 -16.32 6.53 4.42
CA ILE A 12 -17.14 5.79 3.45
C ILE A 12 -17.25 4.34 3.93
N ALA A 13 -18.47 3.84 4.10
CA ALA A 13 -18.70 2.43 4.38
C ALA A 13 -18.31 1.59 3.15
N ALA A 14 -17.40 0.64 3.34
CA ALA A 14 -16.84 -0.14 2.26
C ALA A 14 -16.53 -1.57 2.75
N PRO A 15 -17.39 -2.56 2.44
CA PRO A 15 -17.19 -3.94 2.88
C PRO A 15 -15.84 -4.54 2.47
N GLU A 16 -15.27 -4.08 1.36
CA GLU A 16 -13.98 -4.51 0.83
C GLU A 16 -12.78 -3.81 1.50
N ALA A 17 -12.97 -2.91 2.48
CA ALA A 17 -11.88 -2.19 3.15
C ALA A 17 -11.08 -3.09 4.09
N ARG A 18 -10.25 -3.99 3.53
CA ARG A 18 -9.48 -4.99 4.30
C ARG A 18 -7.98 -4.87 4.09
N GLN A 19 -7.53 -4.68 2.85
CA GLN A 19 -6.12 -4.69 2.46
C GLN A 19 -5.60 -3.31 2.12
N GLY A 20 -6.41 -2.48 1.49
CA GLY A 20 -5.97 -1.15 1.10
C GLY A 20 -7.04 -0.26 0.56
N VAL A 21 -6.58 0.91 0.16
CA VAL A 21 -7.33 1.88 -0.61
C VAL A 21 -6.46 2.42 -1.76
N ALA A 22 -7.09 2.78 -2.86
CA ALA A 22 -6.51 3.59 -3.93
C ALA A 22 -7.50 4.68 -4.35
N ALA A 23 -7.04 5.76 -4.97
CA ALA A 23 -7.89 6.86 -5.42
C ALA A 23 -7.53 7.34 -6.84
N ASP A 24 -8.55 7.61 -7.64
CA ASP A 24 -8.42 8.43 -8.86
C ASP A 24 -9.01 9.83 -8.61
N ARG A 25 -9.22 10.65 -9.64
CA ARG A 25 -9.83 11.99 -9.48
C ARG A 25 -11.25 11.97 -8.90
N ALA A 26 -12.08 10.99 -9.25
CA ALA A 26 -13.50 10.92 -8.95
C ALA A 26 -13.91 9.73 -8.05
N HIS A 27 -13.07 8.71 -7.93
CA HIS A 27 -13.40 7.46 -7.26
C HIS A 27 -12.36 7.07 -6.22
N ILE A 28 -12.83 6.28 -5.26
CA ILE A 28 -12.01 5.53 -4.32
C ILE A 28 -12.26 4.04 -4.52
N TYR A 29 -11.20 3.25 -4.35
CA TYR A 29 -11.19 1.81 -4.51
C TYR A 29 -10.86 1.17 -3.16
N ALA A 30 -11.81 0.47 -2.54
CA ALA A 30 -11.55 -0.37 -1.37
C ALA A 30 -11.08 -1.75 -1.83
N ILE A 31 -10.01 -2.26 -1.24
CA ILE A 31 -9.33 -3.47 -1.71
C ILE A 31 -9.36 -4.55 -0.61
N ASP A 32 -9.85 -5.73 -0.95
CA ASP A 32 -9.74 -6.99 -0.18
C ASP A 32 -8.88 -7.99 -0.98
N ASN A 33 -8.54 -9.12 -0.38
CA ASN A 33 -7.74 -10.22 -0.93
C ASN A 33 -8.14 -10.62 -2.37
N PHE A 34 -9.44 -10.64 -2.66
CA PHE A 34 -10.00 -11.10 -3.93
C PHE A 34 -11.23 -10.27 -4.34
N ALA A 35 -11.42 -9.09 -3.76
CA ALA A 35 -12.54 -8.23 -4.08
C ALA A 35 -12.11 -6.76 -4.10
N ILE A 36 -12.72 -5.97 -4.97
CA ILE A 36 -12.49 -4.53 -5.08
C ILE A 36 -13.86 -3.85 -5.15
N GLY A 37 -14.10 -2.88 -4.28
CA GLY A 37 -15.26 -2.00 -4.35
C GLY A 37 -14.85 -0.64 -4.90
N LYS A 38 -15.57 -0.12 -5.89
CA LYS A 38 -15.36 1.24 -6.43
C LYS A 38 -16.48 2.16 -5.95
N TYR A 39 -16.09 3.29 -5.38
CA TYR A 39 -16.96 4.26 -4.74
C TYR A 39 -16.81 5.62 -5.40
N ASP A 40 -17.92 6.30 -5.65
CA ASP A 40 -17.89 7.72 -6.03
C ASP A 40 -17.48 8.57 -4.83
N LYS A 41 -16.47 9.43 -5.00
CA LYS A 41 -15.91 10.23 -3.89
C LYS A 41 -16.89 11.23 -3.32
N ALA A 42 -17.69 11.86 -4.18
CA ALA A 42 -18.58 12.93 -3.77
C ALA A 42 -19.76 12.42 -2.94
N THR A 43 -20.27 11.24 -3.28
CA THR A 43 -21.47 10.67 -2.67
C THR A 43 -21.19 9.52 -1.71
N GLY A 44 -19.99 8.94 -1.74
CA GLY A 44 -19.63 7.73 -1.01
C GLY A 44 -20.37 6.47 -1.46
N LYS A 45 -21.12 6.52 -2.57
CA LYS A 45 -21.90 5.37 -3.07
C LYS A 45 -21.02 4.43 -3.88
N ARG A 46 -21.21 3.13 -3.67
CA ARG A 46 -20.60 2.10 -4.51
C ARG A 46 -21.17 2.18 -5.93
N VAL A 47 -20.29 2.30 -6.92
CA VAL A 47 -20.65 2.44 -8.34
C VAL A 47 -20.21 1.25 -9.19
N ALA A 48 -19.24 0.47 -8.72
CA ALA A 48 -18.83 -0.79 -9.35
C ALA A 48 -18.17 -1.71 -8.34
N GLY A 49 -17.90 -2.95 -8.76
CA GLY A 49 -17.09 -3.86 -7.99
C GLY A 49 -16.59 -5.02 -8.81
N TRP A 50 -15.58 -5.69 -8.28
CA TRP A 50 -15.01 -6.91 -8.81
C TRP A 50 -14.83 -7.92 -7.67
N GLU A 51 -15.06 -9.19 -8.00
CA GLU A 51 -14.77 -10.33 -7.13
C GLU A 51 -14.12 -11.41 -7.99
N GLY A 52 -12.97 -11.93 -7.53
CA GLY A 52 -12.19 -12.96 -8.19
C GLY A 52 -12.29 -14.31 -7.48
N ASP A 53 -11.88 -15.38 -8.17
CA ASP A 53 -11.70 -16.69 -7.55
C ASP A 53 -10.54 -16.61 -6.53
N PRO A 54 -10.76 -16.86 -5.23
CA PRO A 54 -9.71 -16.82 -4.20
C PRO A 54 -8.55 -17.82 -4.45
N LYS A 55 -8.74 -18.83 -5.33
CA LYS A 55 -7.65 -19.72 -5.75
C LYS A 55 -6.69 -19.06 -6.72
N LEU A 56 -7.19 -18.15 -7.55
CA LEU A 56 -6.41 -17.39 -8.53
C LEU A 56 -5.86 -16.09 -7.93
N PHE A 57 -6.66 -15.43 -7.10
CA PHE A 57 -6.33 -14.18 -6.42
C PHE A 57 -6.33 -14.39 -4.90
N PRO A 58 -5.35 -15.10 -4.34
CA PRO A 58 -5.39 -15.45 -2.92
C PRO A 58 -5.17 -14.23 -2.00
N HIS A 59 -4.45 -13.21 -2.49
CA HIS A 59 -4.04 -12.07 -1.68
C HIS A 59 -3.63 -10.85 -2.53
N LEU A 60 -4.60 -10.04 -2.96
CA LEU A 60 -4.36 -8.65 -3.34
C LEU A 60 -3.97 -7.83 -2.10
N ASN A 61 -3.13 -6.82 -2.29
CA ASN A 61 -2.66 -5.90 -1.24
C ASN A 61 -2.99 -4.44 -1.63
N SER A 62 -2.00 -3.54 -1.78
CA SER A 62 -2.23 -2.19 -2.30
C SER A 62 -2.57 -2.20 -3.79
N CYS A 63 -3.17 -1.11 -4.26
CA CYS A 63 -3.20 -0.79 -5.67
C CYS A 63 -2.84 0.69 -5.88
N ALA A 64 -2.40 1.04 -7.07
CA ALA A 64 -2.17 2.41 -7.50
C ALA A 64 -2.87 2.65 -8.84
N ILE A 65 -3.38 3.87 -9.03
CA ILE A 65 -3.94 4.29 -10.32
C ILE A 65 -2.80 4.76 -11.22
N ARG A 66 -2.78 4.22 -12.42
CA ARG A 66 -1.90 4.67 -13.48
C ARG A 66 -2.67 4.73 -14.79
N ASP A 67 -2.75 5.93 -15.37
CA ASP A 67 -3.50 6.17 -16.60
C ASP A 67 -4.96 5.67 -16.44
N ALA A 68 -5.36 4.68 -17.23
CA ALA A 68 -6.68 4.03 -17.14
C ALA A 68 -6.65 2.67 -16.41
N GLU A 69 -5.52 2.30 -15.82
CA GLU A 69 -5.29 1.02 -15.15
C GLU A 69 -5.28 1.18 -13.62
N LEU A 70 -5.93 0.27 -12.92
CA LEU A 70 -5.73 0.04 -11.48
C LEU A 70 -4.73 -1.12 -11.36
N VAL A 71 -3.54 -0.81 -10.87
CA VAL A 71 -2.40 -1.74 -10.82
C VAL A 71 -2.21 -2.19 -9.38
N CYS A 72 -2.41 -3.48 -9.11
CA CYS A 72 -2.48 -4.03 -7.76
C CYS A 72 -1.29 -4.94 -7.43
N ALA A 73 -0.72 -4.72 -6.25
CA ALA A 73 0.23 -5.62 -5.60
C ALA A 73 -0.50 -6.90 -5.22
N ALA A 74 0.09 -8.05 -5.52
CA ALA A 74 -0.45 -9.34 -5.11
C ALA A 74 0.64 -10.31 -4.68
N SER A 75 0.28 -11.21 -3.77
CA SER A 75 1.19 -12.24 -3.27
C SER A 75 0.46 -13.57 -3.05
N ASN A 76 1.22 -14.63 -2.83
CA ASN A 76 0.69 -15.93 -2.41
C ASN A 76 0.55 -16.06 -0.88
N TYR A 77 0.61 -14.96 -0.12
CA TYR A 77 0.53 -14.98 1.34
C TYR A 77 -0.67 -15.82 1.82
N PRO A 78 -0.51 -16.68 2.84
CA PRO A 78 0.68 -16.86 3.68
C PRO A 78 1.63 -17.99 3.22
N LYS A 79 1.55 -18.42 1.96
CA LYS A 79 2.35 -19.55 1.48
C LYS A 79 3.82 -19.18 1.37
N VAL A 80 4.67 -20.17 1.63
CA VAL A 80 6.12 -20.10 1.38
C VAL A 80 6.52 -21.22 0.40
N PRO A 81 7.53 -21.02 -0.47
CA PRO A 81 8.27 -19.77 -0.69
C PRO A 81 7.37 -18.62 -1.14
N MET A 82 7.68 -17.39 -0.72
CA MET A 82 6.94 -16.19 -1.07
C MET A 82 7.04 -15.97 -2.58
N ALA A 83 5.90 -15.77 -3.22
CA ALA A 83 5.82 -15.44 -4.63
C ALA A 83 4.79 -14.33 -4.85
N SER A 84 5.07 -13.47 -5.83
CA SER A 84 4.27 -12.27 -6.07
C SER A 84 3.89 -12.13 -7.53
N SER A 85 2.83 -11.37 -7.75
CA SER A 85 2.37 -10.92 -9.06
C SER A 85 1.86 -9.49 -8.98
N VAL A 86 1.74 -8.85 -10.14
CA VAL A 86 1.01 -7.60 -10.29
C VAL A 86 -0.24 -7.88 -11.09
N GLU A 87 -1.39 -7.56 -10.51
CA GLU A 87 -2.71 -7.75 -11.12
C GLU A 87 -3.21 -6.43 -11.66
N ILE A 88 -3.57 -6.40 -12.94
CA ILE A 88 -3.90 -5.16 -13.64
C ILE A 88 -5.36 -5.19 -14.05
N PHE A 89 -6.09 -4.16 -13.64
CA PHE A 89 -7.51 -3.99 -13.90
C PHE A 89 -7.76 -2.75 -14.74
N ASP A 90 -8.81 -2.77 -15.55
CA ASP A 90 -9.36 -1.57 -16.16
C ASP A 90 -10.01 -0.71 -15.06
N ALA A 91 -9.49 0.47 -14.77
CA ALA A 91 -9.94 1.27 -13.62
C ALA A 91 -11.40 1.75 -13.77
N LYS A 92 -11.92 1.82 -15.01
CA LYS A 92 -13.30 2.22 -15.28
C LYS A 92 -14.28 1.11 -14.92
N THR A 93 -14.01 -0.10 -15.40
CA THR A 93 -14.93 -1.26 -15.34
C THR A 93 -14.59 -2.26 -14.24
N LEU A 94 -13.40 -2.16 -13.64
CA LEU A 94 -12.79 -3.15 -12.74
C LEU A 94 -12.60 -4.56 -13.35
N ARG A 95 -12.65 -4.68 -14.67
CA ARG A 95 -12.33 -5.95 -15.33
C ARG A 95 -10.82 -6.22 -15.21
N HIS A 96 -10.45 -7.40 -14.71
CA HIS A 96 -9.06 -7.86 -14.76
C HIS A 96 -8.60 -7.99 -16.22
N ILE A 97 -7.46 -7.36 -16.54
CA ILE A 97 -6.89 -7.27 -17.89
C ILE A 97 -5.77 -8.30 -18.05
N ARG A 98 -4.82 -8.31 -17.12
CA ARG A 98 -3.63 -9.16 -17.20
C ARG A 98 -2.94 -9.31 -15.85
N THR A 99 -2.15 -10.37 -15.75
CA THR A 99 -1.24 -10.65 -14.63
C THR A 99 0.19 -10.53 -15.12
N VAL A 100 1.05 -9.89 -14.31
CA VAL A 100 2.50 -9.94 -14.45
C VAL A 100 3.06 -10.79 -13.32
N SER A 101 3.53 -12.00 -13.63
CA SER A 101 4.19 -12.85 -12.63
C SER A 101 5.58 -12.30 -12.32
N LEU A 102 5.85 -12.06 -11.03
CA LEU A 102 7.18 -11.69 -10.55
C LEU A 102 7.94 -12.91 -10.00
N GLY A 103 7.23 -14.02 -9.75
CA GLY A 103 7.81 -15.20 -9.12
C GLY A 103 8.32 -14.89 -7.70
N ARG A 104 9.45 -15.49 -7.34
CA ARG A 104 10.14 -15.22 -6.07
C ARG A 104 11.00 -13.97 -6.20
N MET A 105 10.83 -13.05 -5.26
CA MET A 105 11.58 -11.81 -5.19
C MET A 105 12.13 -11.61 -3.77
N TYR A 106 12.20 -10.37 -3.30
CA TYR A 106 12.74 -10.01 -1.99
C TYR A 106 11.79 -10.37 -0.82
N GLY A 107 10.52 -10.67 -1.11
CA GLY A 107 9.47 -10.98 -0.12
C GLY A 107 8.08 -11.05 -0.78
N SER A 108 7.02 -10.88 0.01
CA SER A 108 5.65 -10.70 -0.47
C SER A 108 5.42 -9.26 -0.92
N LEU A 109 4.97 -9.04 -2.15
CA LEU A 109 4.64 -7.70 -2.64
C LEU A 109 3.38 -7.18 -1.93
N THR A 110 3.55 -6.21 -1.02
CA THR A 110 2.44 -5.61 -0.24
C THR A 110 2.01 -4.26 -0.77
N ALA A 111 2.94 -3.49 -1.32
CA ALA A 111 2.60 -2.19 -1.89
C ALA A 111 3.39 -1.87 -3.14
N LEU A 112 2.78 -1.08 -4.02
CA LEU A 112 3.45 -0.43 -5.14
C LEU A 112 2.85 0.95 -5.41
N ASP A 113 3.67 1.85 -5.93
CA ASP A 113 3.26 3.14 -6.44
C ASP A 113 4.11 3.57 -7.64
N TRP A 114 3.60 4.47 -8.48
CA TRP A 114 4.30 4.99 -9.65
C TRP A 114 4.87 6.37 -9.38
N HIS A 115 6.19 6.51 -9.52
CA HIS A 115 6.86 7.79 -9.31
C HIS A 115 8.10 7.92 -10.19
N ASP A 116 8.24 9.09 -10.82
CA ASP A 116 9.38 9.48 -11.65
C ASP A 116 9.77 8.40 -12.69
N GLY A 117 8.78 7.97 -13.48
CA GLY A 117 9.01 7.01 -14.56
C GLY A 117 9.25 5.57 -14.12
N ASN A 118 9.08 5.24 -12.83
CA ASN A 118 9.37 3.92 -12.27
C ASN A 118 8.29 3.46 -11.29
N TRP A 119 8.16 2.13 -11.17
CA TRP A 119 7.40 1.51 -10.09
C TRP A 119 8.27 1.47 -8.84
N TRP A 120 7.69 1.75 -7.68
CA TRP A 120 8.33 1.64 -6.39
C TRP A 120 7.52 0.65 -5.58
N ALA A 121 8.14 -0.47 -5.22
CA ALA A 121 7.47 -1.63 -4.68
C ALA A 121 8.06 -2.01 -3.33
N VAL A 122 7.20 -2.36 -2.38
CA VAL A 122 7.61 -2.89 -1.08
C VAL A 122 7.38 -4.40 -1.05
N PHE A 123 8.46 -5.12 -0.76
CA PHE A 123 8.46 -6.56 -0.55
C PHE A 123 8.62 -6.85 0.94
N ALA A 124 7.50 -7.19 1.57
CA ALA A 124 7.39 -7.52 2.98
C ALA A 124 7.97 -8.90 3.31
N ASN A 125 8.67 -8.98 4.44
CA ASN A 125 8.98 -10.23 5.13
C ASN A 125 8.33 -10.20 6.51
N TYR A 126 8.06 -11.37 7.11
CA TYR A 126 7.28 -11.48 8.35
C TYR A 126 8.00 -12.37 9.35
N ASP A 127 7.82 -12.10 10.65
CA ASP A 127 8.38 -12.90 11.73
C ASP A 127 7.60 -14.21 11.94
N ASP A 128 6.33 -14.23 11.52
CA ASP A 128 5.37 -15.27 11.86
C ASP A 128 4.75 -15.93 10.62
N ARG A 129 3.42 -15.97 10.55
CA ARG A 129 2.67 -16.55 9.45
C ARG A 129 3.10 -15.87 8.14
N GLY A 130 3.54 -16.68 7.18
CA GLY A 130 3.99 -16.20 5.89
C GLY A 130 5.48 -15.82 5.83
N GLY A 131 6.25 -15.96 6.91
CA GLY A 131 7.71 -15.77 6.91
C GLY A 131 8.49 -16.93 6.28
N GLU A 132 9.49 -16.63 5.45
CA GLU A 132 10.43 -17.65 4.94
C GLU A 132 11.48 -18.01 6.02
N PRO A 133 11.91 -19.28 6.13
CA PRO A 133 12.96 -19.67 7.07
C PRO A 133 14.25 -18.84 6.92
N GLY A 134 14.75 -18.31 8.04
CA GLY A 134 15.97 -17.50 8.07
C GLY A 134 15.77 -16.03 7.69
N ARG A 135 14.53 -15.59 7.44
CA ARG A 135 14.14 -14.19 7.26
C ARG A 135 13.10 -13.79 8.28
N ASP A 136 13.06 -12.49 8.56
CA ASP A 136 12.10 -11.85 9.46
C ASP A 136 11.72 -10.47 8.89
N HIS A 137 10.92 -9.69 9.60
CA HIS A 137 10.46 -8.38 9.13
C HIS A 137 11.58 -7.41 8.74
N ARG A 138 12.80 -7.58 9.26
CA ARG A 138 13.96 -6.72 8.94
C ARG A 138 14.46 -6.90 7.51
N PHE A 139 14.04 -7.97 6.83
CA PHE A 139 14.31 -8.20 5.40
C PHE A 139 13.34 -7.46 4.47
N THR A 140 12.38 -6.71 5.03
CA THR A 140 11.46 -5.88 4.25
C THR A 140 12.24 -4.86 3.43
N THR A 141 12.00 -4.85 2.13
CA THR A 141 12.83 -4.12 1.16
C THR A 141 11.97 -3.23 0.28
N LEU A 142 12.36 -1.96 0.11
CA LEU A 142 11.84 -1.09 -0.93
C LEU A 142 12.65 -1.30 -2.21
N VAL A 143 12.00 -1.44 -3.34
CA VAL A 143 12.64 -1.70 -4.63
C VAL A 143 12.10 -0.73 -5.67
N ARG A 144 12.99 0.02 -6.33
CA ARG A 144 12.65 0.74 -7.56
C ARG A 144 12.73 -0.24 -8.72
N MET A 145 11.68 -0.30 -9.51
CA MET A 145 11.49 -1.23 -10.63
C MET A 145 11.15 -0.42 -11.88
N GLY A 146 11.67 -0.85 -13.03
CA GLY A 146 11.33 -0.21 -14.31
C GLY A 146 9.86 -0.43 -14.68
N ALA A 147 9.39 0.24 -15.74
CA ALA A 147 8.02 0.11 -16.24
C ALA A 147 7.58 -1.33 -16.55
N SER A 148 8.54 -2.22 -16.85
CA SER A 148 8.32 -3.66 -17.08
C SER A 148 8.46 -4.53 -15.82
N PHE A 149 8.43 -3.92 -14.63
CA PHE A 149 8.56 -4.59 -13.33
C PHE A 149 9.89 -5.34 -13.14
N ARG A 150 10.97 -4.86 -13.78
CA ARG A 150 12.33 -5.36 -13.52
C ARG A 150 12.98 -4.54 -12.40
N PRO A 151 13.56 -5.15 -11.36
CA PRO A 151 14.30 -4.43 -10.33
C PRO A 151 15.45 -3.60 -10.92
N LEU A 152 15.61 -2.39 -10.40
CA LEU A 152 16.69 -1.48 -10.76
C LEU A 152 17.59 -1.19 -9.56
N GLU A 153 16.98 -0.78 -8.43
CA GLU A 153 17.67 -0.45 -7.18
C GLU A 153 16.81 -0.86 -5.98
N SER A 154 17.41 -0.98 -4.80
CA SER A 154 16.69 -1.33 -3.57
C SER A 154 17.29 -0.69 -2.32
N TRP A 155 16.44 -0.48 -1.32
CA TRP A 155 16.81 0.11 -0.03
C TRP A 155 16.19 -0.65 1.14
N LEU A 156 16.91 -0.65 2.25
CA LEU A 156 16.42 -1.10 3.55
C LEU A 156 15.59 0.00 4.22
N PHE A 157 14.60 -0.41 5.00
CA PHE A 157 13.97 0.49 5.97
C PHE A 157 14.88 0.70 7.18
N PRO A 158 14.91 1.90 7.78
CA PRO A 158 15.71 2.15 8.98
C PRO A 158 15.15 1.39 10.18
N ASP A 159 16.04 0.98 11.11
CA ASP A 159 15.69 0.18 12.30
C ASP A 159 14.57 0.79 13.13
N ALA A 160 14.54 2.12 13.24
CA ALA A 160 13.49 2.84 13.97
C ALA A 160 12.09 2.60 13.40
N VAL A 161 11.97 2.32 12.10
CA VAL A 161 10.71 2.00 11.43
C VAL A 161 10.43 0.50 11.49
N LEU A 162 11.43 -0.33 11.23
CA LEU A 162 11.32 -1.80 11.34
C LEU A 162 10.82 -2.24 12.72
N ALA A 163 11.36 -1.64 13.80
CA ALA A 163 10.93 -1.89 15.17
C ALA A 163 9.44 -1.56 15.41
N ARG A 164 8.86 -0.67 14.62
CA ARG A 164 7.43 -0.30 14.69
C ARG A 164 6.55 -1.15 13.78
N PHE A 165 7.10 -1.72 12.71
CA PHE A 165 6.43 -2.71 11.85
C PHE A 165 6.27 -4.08 12.51
N ALA A 166 7.17 -4.44 13.42
CA ALA A 166 7.12 -5.70 14.15
C ALA A 166 5.77 -5.92 14.86
N PRO A 167 5.27 -7.17 14.90
CA PRO A 167 5.88 -8.40 14.36
C PRO A 167 5.56 -8.66 12.88
N LYS A 168 4.76 -7.78 12.26
CA LYS A 168 4.39 -7.86 10.85
C LYS A 168 5.42 -7.11 10.02
N SER A 169 4.96 -6.34 9.03
CA SER A 169 5.83 -5.69 8.05
C SER A 169 5.22 -4.37 7.58
N CYS A 170 5.80 -3.79 6.53
CA CYS A 170 5.21 -2.70 5.78
C CYS A 170 4.03 -3.22 4.96
N SER A 171 2.85 -2.60 5.15
CA SER A 171 1.62 -2.94 4.42
C SER A 171 1.25 -1.91 3.37
N GLY A 172 1.60 -0.64 3.60
CA GLY A 172 1.34 0.46 2.68
C GLY A 172 2.59 1.24 2.31
N PHE A 173 2.58 1.78 1.10
CA PHE A 173 3.61 2.65 0.57
C PHE A 173 2.99 3.55 -0.52
N VAL A 174 3.29 4.84 -0.48
CA VAL A 174 2.88 5.82 -1.50
C VAL A 174 3.87 6.99 -1.55
N TRP A 175 4.08 7.58 -2.73
CA TRP A 175 4.82 8.82 -2.91
C TRP A 175 3.95 10.05 -2.67
N GLY A 176 4.44 10.99 -1.88
CA GLY A 176 3.85 12.32 -1.74
C GLY A 176 4.37 13.29 -2.80
N ALA A 177 3.55 14.28 -3.14
CA ALA A 177 3.93 15.38 -4.03
C ALA A 177 5.05 16.29 -3.48
N ASP A 178 5.38 16.14 -2.20
CA ASP A 178 6.50 16.80 -1.51
C ASP A 178 7.85 16.08 -1.69
N GLY A 179 7.88 14.99 -2.46
CA GLY A 179 9.09 14.20 -2.69
C GLY A 179 9.46 13.29 -1.52
N LEU A 180 8.55 13.10 -0.56
CA LEU A 180 8.68 12.09 0.49
C LEU A 180 7.91 10.82 0.13
N MET A 181 8.38 9.71 0.66
CA MET A 181 7.67 8.43 0.65
C MET A 181 6.93 8.26 1.97
N TYR A 182 5.74 7.70 1.93
CA TYR A 182 4.93 7.45 3.11
C TYR A 182 4.64 5.96 3.23
N ALA A 183 5.07 5.36 4.34
CA ALA A 183 4.88 3.94 4.61
C ALA A 183 4.00 3.74 5.84
N SER A 184 3.29 2.62 5.89
CA SER A 184 2.47 2.19 7.04
C SER A 184 2.74 0.73 7.38
N GLY A 185 2.63 0.40 8.67
CA GLY A 185 2.70 -0.99 9.17
C GLY A 185 1.38 -1.74 8.95
N HIS A 186 1.12 -2.78 9.75
CA HIS A 186 -0.17 -3.50 9.75
C HIS A 186 -1.07 -3.17 10.96
N ASP A 187 -0.49 -2.65 12.04
CA ASP A 187 -1.16 -2.66 13.35
C ASP A 187 -1.17 -1.28 14.01
N ARG A 188 -0.07 -0.51 13.87
CA ARG A 188 0.04 0.78 14.56
C ARG A 188 -0.72 1.88 13.82
N PRO A 189 -1.37 2.81 14.55
CA PRO A 189 -2.00 4.00 13.98
C PRO A 189 -0.95 5.07 13.60
N GLU A 190 0.00 4.70 12.76
CA GLU A 190 1.20 5.47 12.45
C GLU A 190 1.56 5.39 10.97
N ILE A 191 2.01 6.52 10.42
CA ILE A 191 2.62 6.62 9.10
C ILE A 191 4.05 7.16 9.23
N TYR A 192 4.97 6.62 8.44
CA TYR A 192 6.38 6.98 8.45
C TYR A 192 6.71 7.73 7.16
N ALA A 193 7.07 9.00 7.29
CA ALA A 193 7.58 9.80 6.18
C ALA A 193 9.08 9.51 6.02
N LEU A 194 9.46 9.10 4.81
CA LEU A 194 10.77 8.58 4.45
C LEU A 194 11.31 9.35 3.25
N ARG A 195 12.64 9.35 3.09
CA ARG A 195 13.30 9.81 1.86
C ARG A 195 14.46 8.91 1.51
N LEU A 196 14.89 8.98 0.25
CA LEU A 196 16.13 8.34 -0.18
C LEU A 196 17.32 8.96 0.55
N PRO A 197 18.31 8.15 0.96
CA PRO A 197 19.50 8.67 1.63
C PRO A 197 20.37 9.45 0.65
N LYS A 198 21.13 10.43 1.16
CA LYS A 198 22.17 11.11 0.36
C LYS A 198 23.29 10.15 -0.09
N ALA A 199 23.57 9.12 0.72
CA ALA A 199 24.51 8.04 0.42
C ALA A 199 24.16 6.80 1.24
N GLY A 200 24.36 5.61 0.67
CA GLY A 200 24.08 4.33 1.33
C GLY A 200 22.77 3.67 0.86
N ALA A 201 22.42 2.56 1.50
CA ALA A 201 21.34 1.66 1.08
C ALA A 201 20.16 1.61 2.06
N THR A 202 20.05 2.55 3.00
CA THR A 202 18.99 2.58 4.01
C THR A 202 18.25 3.92 3.91
N LEU A 203 16.91 3.88 3.92
CA LEU A 203 16.08 5.09 3.87
C LEU A 203 16.28 5.96 5.12
N ASP A 204 16.13 7.28 4.95
CA ASP A 204 16.11 8.22 6.07
C ASP A 204 14.68 8.37 6.59
N LEU A 205 14.48 8.23 7.91
CA LEU A 205 13.23 8.60 8.57
C LEU A 205 13.17 10.12 8.75
N VAL A 206 12.15 10.74 8.16
CA VAL A 206 11.88 12.19 8.29
C VAL A 206 10.95 12.47 9.46
N ALA A 207 9.83 11.74 9.55
CA ALA A 207 8.86 11.90 10.63
C ALA A 207 8.01 10.65 10.84
N THR A 208 7.45 10.53 12.04
CA THR A 208 6.35 9.60 12.34
C THR A 208 5.09 10.40 12.64
N LEU A 209 4.02 10.10 11.91
CA LEU A 209 2.74 10.82 11.94
C LEU A 209 1.66 9.93 12.58
N PRO A 210 0.98 10.38 13.66
CA PRO A 210 -0.13 9.63 14.24
C PRO A 210 -1.40 9.81 13.39
N VAL A 211 -1.98 8.71 12.94
CA VAL A 211 -3.20 8.69 12.11
C VAL A 211 -4.36 7.98 12.81
N PRO A 212 -5.63 8.22 12.43
CA PRO A 212 -6.78 7.64 13.14
C PRO A 212 -7.09 6.19 12.76
N THR A 213 -6.30 5.57 11.88
CA THR A 213 -6.47 4.18 11.43
C THR A 213 -5.20 3.38 11.68
N GLU A 214 -5.36 2.11 12.03
CA GLU A 214 -4.26 1.14 12.02
C GLU A 214 -3.65 1.00 10.61
N GLY A 215 -2.42 0.47 10.55
CA GLY A 215 -1.68 0.39 9.31
C GLY A 215 -2.28 -0.61 8.31
N GLN A 216 -2.42 -0.17 7.06
CA GLN A 216 -2.65 -0.95 5.85
C GLN A 216 -2.23 -0.10 4.64
N ALA A 217 -2.40 -0.58 3.42
CA ALA A 217 -2.20 0.24 2.24
C ALA A 217 -3.01 1.55 2.29
N ILE A 218 -2.30 2.64 2.01
CA ILE A 218 -2.73 4.04 2.02
C ILE A 218 -2.53 4.63 0.63
N ASP A 219 -3.26 5.69 0.30
CA ASP A 219 -3.07 6.43 -0.96
C ASP A 219 -3.36 7.91 -0.76
N TRP A 220 -2.73 8.78 -1.54
CA TRP A 220 -3.02 10.21 -1.53
C TRP A 220 -4.24 10.51 -2.41
N ASP A 221 -5.06 11.49 -2.01
CA ASP A 221 -6.03 12.04 -2.95
C ASP A 221 -5.29 12.81 -4.06
N PRO A 222 -5.53 12.50 -5.34
CA PRO A 222 -4.83 13.17 -6.44
C PRO A 222 -5.36 14.59 -6.72
N VAL A 223 -6.43 15.02 -6.06
CA VAL A 223 -7.06 16.34 -6.23
C VAL A 223 -6.90 17.20 -4.99
N GLU A 224 -7.15 16.63 -3.82
CA GLU A 224 -7.13 17.34 -2.54
C GLU A 224 -5.73 17.26 -1.92
N PRO A 225 -4.95 18.36 -1.92
CA PRO A 225 -3.58 18.32 -1.42
C PRO A 225 -3.56 17.87 0.03
N ARG A 226 -2.65 16.93 0.32
CA ARG A 226 -2.42 16.40 1.68
C ARG A 226 -3.60 15.66 2.30
N LEU A 227 -4.61 15.29 1.52
CA LEU A 227 -5.64 14.37 1.98
C LEU A 227 -5.16 12.94 1.73
N LEU A 228 -5.00 12.18 2.80
CA LEU A 228 -4.63 10.76 2.73
C LEU A 228 -5.85 9.88 2.95
N TRP A 229 -6.01 8.89 2.08
CA TRP A 229 -6.95 7.81 2.24
C TRP A 229 -6.30 6.64 2.97
N SER A 230 -7.02 6.08 3.94
CA SER A 230 -6.67 4.84 4.63
C SER A 230 -7.94 4.01 4.90
N ILE A 231 -7.79 2.84 5.52
CA ILE A 231 -8.92 1.98 5.87
C ILE A 231 -8.97 1.66 7.37
N ASP A 232 -10.19 1.48 7.88
CA ASP A 232 -10.48 0.86 9.16
C ASP A 232 -11.10 -0.51 8.90
N ARG A 233 -10.29 -1.55 9.07
CA ARG A 233 -10.67 -2.94 8.75
C ARG A 233 -11.77 -3.47 9.66
N ALA A 234 -11.74 -3.08 10.94
CA ALA A 234 -12.69 -3.55 11.93
C ALA A 234 -14.09 -3.01 11.63
N LYS A 235 -14.16 -1.74 11.21
CA LYS A 235 -15.43 -1.10 10.84
C LYS A 235 -15.81 -1.25 9.38
N LYS A 236 -14.89 -1.74 8.53
CA LYS A 236 -15.05 -1.83 7.07
C LYS A 236 -15.34 -0.46 6.47
N GLU A 237 -14.46 0.48 6.75
CA GLU A 237 -14.58 1.87 6.35
C GLU A 237 -13.32 2.34 5.63
N ILE A 238 -13.47 3.21 4.64
CA ILE A 238 -12.41 4.08 4.16
C ILE A 238 -12.45 5.37 4.97
N ARG A 239 -11.29 5.90 5.35
CA ARG A 239 -11.13 7.17 6.06
C ARG A 239 -10.29 8.16 5.26
N ALA A 240 -10.69 9.43 5.28
CA ALA A 240 -9.88 10.54 4.80
C ALA A 240 -9.22 11.26 5.99
N THR A 241 -7.93 11.54 5.92
CA THR A 241 -7.18 12.24 6.96
C THR A 241 -6.34 13.35 6.33
N ALA A 242 -6.47 14.59 6.78
CA ALA A 242 -5.55 15.65 6.37
C ALA A 242 -4.21 15.48 7.09
N VAL A 243 -3.12 15.47 6.32
CA VAL A 243 -1.76 15.27 6.83
C VAL A 243 -0.98 16.59 6.75
N PRO A 244 -0.38 17.08 7.84
CA PRO A 244 0.38 18.32 7.82
C PRO A 244 1.60 18.23 6.89
N ALA A 245 2.06 19.37 6.38
CA ALA A 245 3.34 19.47 5.68
C ALA A 245 4.51 19.16 6.63
N LEU A 246 5.62 18.67 6.07
CA LEU A 246 6.84 18.29 6.78
C LEU A 246 8.06 19.08 6.29
#